data_AF-A0A242BXY9-F1
#
_entry.id   AF-A0A242BXY9-F1
#
_cell.length_a   1.000
_cell.length_b   1.000
_cell.length_c   1.000
_cell.angle_alpha   90.00
_cell.angle_beta   90.00
_cell.angle_gamma   90.00
#
_symmetry.space_group_name_H-M   'P 1'
#
loop_
_entity.id
_entity.type
_entity.pdbx_description
1 polymer ?
#
loop_
_entity_poly.entity_id
_entity_poly.type
_entity_poly.pdbx_seq_one_letter_code
_entity_poly.pdbx_strand_id
1 'polypeptide(L)'
;MKRICFVLVLSNGLSYTPLTPGVLYQRDTSLKDYFSPFYDVSINYLRDKDTVDYLVLPEPFAPFDNENNLPIIKVPSKFFLTKDFEKIKDYIDDYFKENDAK
;
A
#
# COMPACT_ATOMS: atom_id res chain seq x y z
N MET A 1 8.60 -11.22 -9.86
CA MET A 1 7.93 -9.90 -9.72
C MET A 1 7.83 -9.60 -8.23
N LYS A 2 8.11 -8.36 -7.80
CA LYS A 2 8.03 -8.01 -6.37
C LYS A 2 6.55 -7.95 -5.95
N ARG A 3 6.21 -8.58 -4.82
CA ARG A 3 4.84 -8.65 -4.30
C ARG A 3 4.64 -7.57 -3.25
N ILE A 4 3.74 -6.63 -3.55
CA ILE A 4 3.49 -5.47 -2.71
C ILE A 4 2.04 -5.47 -2.27
N CYS A 5 1.82 -5.16 -0.99
CA CYS A 5 0.48 -4.97 -0.45
C CYS A 5 0.24 -3.50 -0.11
N PHE A 6 -0.72 -2.86 -0.78
CA PHE A 6 -1.18 -1.55 -0.37
C PHE A 6 -2.12 -1.67 0.81
N VAL A 7 -1.73 -1.07 1.93
CA VAL A 7 -2.54 -0.99 3.14
C VAL A 7 -3.07 0.43 3.24
N LEU A 8 -4.20 0.68 2.54
CA LEU A 8 -4.87 1.97 2.54
C LEU A 8 -5.91 2.00 3.65
N VAL A 9 -5.57 2.64 4.77
CA VAL A 9 -6.52 2.91 5.86
C VAL A 9 -6.93 4.38 5.78
N LEU A 10 -8.13 4.66 5.28
CA LEU A 10 -8.65 6.02 5.20
C LEU A 10 -9.01 6.53 6.60
N SER A 11 -8.31 7.56 7.05
CA SER A 11 -8.66 8.28 8.27
C SER A 11 -9.77 9.27 7.96
N ASN A 12 -11.03 8.86 8.17
CA ASN A 12 -12.17 9.78 8.09
C ASN A 12 -12.32 10.55 9.41
N GLY A 13 -11.36 11.42 9.72
CA GLY A 13 -11.46 12.64 10.55
C GLY A 13 -11.98 12.60 12.00
N LEU A 14 -12.79 11.61 12.43
CA LEU A 14 -13.50 11.63 13.72
C LEU A 14 -13.75 10.24 14.34
N SER A 15 -13.46 9.14 13.64
CA SER A 15 -13.49 7.78 14.21
C SER A 15 -12.71 6.82 13.30
N TYR A 16 -11.76 6.07 13.89
CA TYR A 16 -10.90 5.12 13.20
C TYR A 16 -11.51 3.72 13.30
N THR A 17 -12.47 3.44 12.44
CA THR A 17 -12.90 2.05 12.24
C THR A 17 -11.94 1.38 11.26
N PRO A 18 -11.46 0.15 11.53
CA PRO A 18 -10.83 -0.68 10.52
C PRO A 18 -11.92 -0.98 9.49
N LEU A 19 -12.01 -0.12 8.48
CA LEU A 19 -13.00 -0.21 7.42
C LEU A 19 -12.78 -1.54 6.73
N THR A 20 -13.75 -2.43 6.87
CA THR A 20 -13.79 -3.70 6.16
C THR A 20 -13.41 -3.48 4.70
N PRO A 21 -12.59 -4.35 4.10
CA PRO A 21 -12.10 -4.22 2.72
C PRO A 21 -13.21 -4.23 1.64
N GLY A 22 -14.50 -4.20 2.02
CA GLY A 22 -15.65 -4.22 1.12
C GLY A 22 -16.19 -2.85 0.70
N VAL A 23 -15.99 -1.77 1.46
CA VAL A 23 -16.80 -0.54 1.25
C VAL A 23 -16.14 0.50 0.33
N LEU A 24 -14.80 0.55 0.26
CA LEU A 24 -14.08 1.48 -0.63
C LEU A 24 -13.51 0.79 -1.88
N TYR A 25 -13.29 -0.51 -1.83
CA TYR A 25 -12.64 -1.27 -2.91
C TYR A 25 -13.56 -1.72 -4.04
N GLN A 26 -14.88 -1.52 -3.92
CA GLN A 26 -15.81 -1.90 -4.99
C GLN A 26 -15.76 -0.97 -6.22
N ARG A 27 -14.99 0.12 -6.24
CA ARG A 27 -15.01 1.05 -7.40
C ARG A 27 -13.68 1.56 -7.96
N ASP A 28 -12.56 1.57 -7.23
CA ASP A 28 -11.28 2.11 -7.76
C ASP A 28 -10.26 0.99 -7.98
N THR A 29 -10.41 0.22 -9.07
CA THR A 29 -9.39 -0.72 -9.55
C THR A 29 -8.20 -0.01 -10.19
N SER A 30 -8.29 1.28 -10.45
CA SER A 30 -7.30 2.08 -11.20
C SER A 30 -5.89 2.00 -10.60
N LEU A 31 -5.76 1.96 -9.27
CA LEU A 31 -4.45 1.79 -8.63
C LEU A 31 -3.90 0.40 -8.92
N LYS A 32 -4.69 -0.65 -8.67
CA LYS A 32 -4.27 -2.02 -8.95
C LYS A 32 -3.92 -2.19 -10.43
N ASP A 33 -4.74 -1.66 -11.33
CA ASP A 33 -4.55 -1.75 -12.78
C ASP A 33 -3.26 -1.06 -13.24
N TYR A 34 -2.98 0.14 -12.71
CA TYR A 34 -1.75 0.87 -13.00
C TYR A 34 -0.49 0.15 -12.51
N PHE A 35 -0.54 -0.45 -11.31
CA PHE A 35 0.62 -1.09 -10.69
C PHE A 35 0.77 -2.57 -11.05
N SER A 36 -0.30 -3.26 -11.45
CA SER A 36 -0.31 -4.67 -11.86
C SER A 36 0.72 -5.05 -12.94
N PRO A 37 1.06 -4.20 -13.93
CA PRO A 37 2.12 -4.54 -14.89
C PRO A 37 3.54 -4.45 -14.30
N PHE A 38 3.73 -3.72 -13.21
CA PHE A 38 5.05 -3.51 -12.59
C PHE A 38 5.28 -4.44 -11.40
N TYR A 39 4.23 -4.68 -10.61
CA TYR A 39 4.29 -5.38 -9.34
C TYR A 39 3.09 -6.32 -9.18
N ASP A 40 3.24 -7.32 -8.33
CA ASP A 40 2.10 -8.15 -7.90
C ASP A 40 1.41 -7.42 -6.75
N VAL A 41 0.28 -6.80 -7.07
CA VAL A 41 -0.40 -5.83 -6.20
C VAL A 41 -1.53 -6.49 -5.45
N SER A 42 -1.33 -6.61 -4.13
CA SER A 42 -2.37 -6.97 -3.18
C SER A 42 -2.90 -5.72 -2.49
N ILE A 43 -4.19 -5.70 -2.22
CA ILE A 43 -4.88 -4.61 -1.52
C ILE A 43 -5.53 -5.11 -0.22
N ASN A 44 -5.34 -6.38 0.09
CA ASN A 44 -5.96 -7.04 1.22
C ASN A 44 -4.89 -7.72 2.07
N TYR A 45 -4.26 -6.95 2.93
CA TYR A 45 -3.23 -7.48 3.82
C TYR A 45 -3.75 -8.65 4.67
N LEU A 46 -4.96 -8.58 5.23
CA LEU A 46 -5.49 -9.65 6.08
C LEU A 46 -5.61 -10.99 5.35
N ARG A 47 -5.84 -10.97 4.03
CA ARG A 47 -5.95 -12.17 3.19
C ARG A 47 -4.62 -12.63 2.63
N ASP A 48 -3.76 -11.67 2.27
CA ASP A 48 -2.54 -11.89 1.50
C ASP A 48 -1.27 -11.69 2.36
N LYS A 49 -1.39 -11.61 3.69
CA LYS A 49 -0.25 -11.37 4.61
C LYS A 49 0.88 -12.38 4.50
N ASP A 50 0.56 -13.62 4.11
CA ASP A 50 1.51 -14.71 3.92
C ASP A 50 2.05 -14.81 2.49
N THR A 51 1.50 -14.03 1.55
CA THR A 51 1.87 -14.07 0.13
C THR A 51 2.62 -12.83 -0.33
N VAL A 52 2.57 -11.74 0.44
CA VAL A 52 3.19 -10.44 0.11
C VAL A 52 4.51 -10.25 0.85
N ASP A 53 5.50 -9.69 0.15
CA ASP A 53 6.83 -9.47 0.71
C ASP A 53 7.00 -8.06 1.28
N TYR A 54 6.26 -7.08 0.75
CA TYR A 54 6.38 -5.66 1.10
C TYR A 54 5.02 -5.02 1.36
N LEU A 55 4.99 -4.06 2.28
CA LEU A 55 3.79 -3.32 2.62
C LEU A 55 3.96 -1.85 2.22
N VAL A 56 3.02 -1.32 1.45
CA VAL A 56 2.98 0.10 1.07
C VAL A 56 1.92 0.79 1.92
N LEU A 57 2.37 1.69 2.80
CA LEU A 57 1.51 2.41 3.74
C LEU A 57 1.54 3.93 3.45
N PRO A 58 0.37 4.59 3.42
CA PRO A 58 0.28 6.03 3.26
C PRO A 58 0.63 6.75 4.57
N GLU A 59 1.62 7.66 4.57
CA GLU A 59 1.98 8.47 5.74
C GLU A 59 1.19 9.80 5.77
N PRO A 60 0.62 10.23 6.92
CA PRO A 60 0.61 9.56 8.23
C PRO A 60 -0.28 8.31 8.25
N PHE A 61 0.24 7.21 8.80
CA PHE A 61 -0.47 5.92 8.93
C PHE A 61 -0.81 5.63 10.40
N ALA A 62 -1.90 4.89 10.63
CA ALA A 62 -2.26 4.42 11.96
C ALA A 62 -1.39 3.21 12.35
N PRO A 63 -1.01 3.04 13.63
CA PRO A 63 -0.26 1.86 14.07
C PRO A 63 -0.99 0.59 13.64
N PHE A 64 -0.28 -0.24 12.89
CA PHE A 64 -0.79 -1.45 12.28
C PHE A 64 0.05 -2.64 12.74
N ASP A 65 -0.60 -3.74 13.11
CA ASP A 65 0.07 -4.97 13.54
C ASP A 65 0.69 -5.71 12.35
N ASN A 66 1.95 -5.40 12.11
CA ASN A 66 2.80 -6.15 11.19
C ASN A 66 3.37 -7.38 11.88
N GLU A 67 2.52 -8.39 12.13
CA GLU A 67 2.92 -9.65 12.78
C GLU A 67 4.14 -10.30 12.10
N ASN A 68 4.21 -10.20 10.77
CA ASN A 68 5.26 -10.79 9.96
C ASN A 68 6.55 -9.93 9.89
N ASN A 69 6.60 -8.77 10.56
CA ASN A 69 7.70 -7.80 10.50
C ASN A 69 8.17 -7.52 9.05
N LEU A 70 7.23 -7.49 8.11
CA LEU A 70 7.51 -7.23 6.70
C LEU A 70 8.04 -5.82 6.48
N PRO A 71 8.93 -5.59 5.51
CA PRO A 71 9.39 -4.25 5.15
C PRO A 71 8.23 -3.34 4.74
N ILE A 72 8.18 -2.17 5.37
CA ILE A 72 7.13 -1.15 5.14
C ILE A 72 7.70 0.01 4.34
N ILE A 73 7.13 0.24 3.16
CA ILE A 73 7.35 1.39 2.29
C ILE A 73 6.37 2.48 2.69
N LYS A 74 6.90 3.56 3.24
CA LYS A 74 6.11 4.72 3.65
C LYS A 74 6.02 5.70 2.48
N VAL A 75 4.81 5.94 2.00
CA VAL A 75 4.56 6.84 0.87
C VAL A 75 3.63 7.97 1.35
N PRO A 76 3.87 9.24 1.03
CA PRO A 76 2.96 10.31 1.46
C PRO A 76 1.51 10.09 1.01
N SER A 77 0.57 10.08 1.98
CA SER A 77 -0.88 9.94 1.76
C SER A 77 -1.43 10.93 0.74
N LYS A 78 -0.81 12.12 0.63
CA LYS A 78 -1.12 13.14 -0.37
C LYS A 78 -1.16 12.58 -1.79
N PHE A 79 -0.21 11.70 -2.17
CA PHE A 79 -0.16 11.16 -3.52
C PHE A 79 -1.30 10.18 -3.81
N PHE A 80 -1.78 9.46 -2.80
CA PHE A 80 -2.97 8.61 -2.95
C PHE A 80 -4.24 9.46 -3.09
N LEU A 81 -4.33 10.58 -2.35
CA LEU A 81 -5.46 11.52 -2.45
C LEU A 81 -5.50 12.22 -3.81
N THR A 82 -4.35 12.61 -4.34
CA THR A 82 -4.24 13.26 -5.67
C THR A 82 -4.23 12.28 -6.83
N LYS A 83 -4.25 10.96 -6.55
CA LYS A 83 -4.08 9.88 -7.55
C LYS A 83 -2.79 10.01 -8.38
N ASP A 84 -1.73 10.55 -7.77
CA ASP A 84 -0.40 10.66 -8.38
C ASP A 84 0.32 9.30 -8.38
N PHE A 85 -0.12 8.39 -9.24
CA PHE A 85 0.43 7.03 -9.32
C PHE A 85 1.91 7.01 -9.72
N GLU A 86 2.35 7.93 -10.57
CA GLU A 86 3.77 8.05 -10.96
C GLU A 86 4.67 8.34 -9.76
N LYS A 87 4.27 9.26 -8.88
CA LYS A 87 5.05 9.57 -7.67
C LYS A 87 5.04 8.45 -6.68
N ILE A 88 3.90 7.77 -6.49
CA ILE A 88 3.82 6.58 -5.65
C ILE A 88 4.78 5.51 -6.20
N LYS A 89 4.79 5.30 -7.52
CA LYS A 89 5.71 4.36 -8.17
C LYS A 89 7.16 4.74 -7.91
N ASP A 90 7.53 6.01 -8.11
CA ASP A 90 8.90 6.46 -7.89
C ASP A 90 9.35 6.21 -6.45
N TYR A 91 8.51 6.50 -5.45
CA TYR A 91 8.81 6.20 -4.05
C TYR A 91 9.03 4.70 -3.79
N ILE A 92 8.21 3.85 -4.41
CA ILE A 92 8.34 2.40 -4.29
C ILE A 92 9.62 1.91 -4.99
N ASP A 93 9.89 2.40 -6.20
CA ASP A 93 11.09 2.07 -7.00
C ASP A 93 12.37 2.49 -6.28
N ASP A 94 12.39 3.69 -5.71
CA ASP A 94 13.50 4.25 -4.95
C ASP A 94 13.78 3.42 -3.70
N TYR A 95 12.73 3.10 -2.92
CA TYR A 95 12.86 2.19 -1.79
C TYR A 95 13.42 0.83 -2.21
N PHE A 96 12.95 0.28 -3.34
CA PHE A 96 13.48 -0.97 -3.84
C PHE A 96 14.93 -0.87 -4.27
N LYS A 97 15.36 0.22 -4.92
CA LYS A 97 16.77 0.45 -5.30
C LYS A 97 17.67 0.57 -4.08
N GLU A 98 17.24 1.31 -3.06
CA GLU A 98 18.00 1.46 -1.81
C GLU A 98 18.12 0.15 -1.04
N ASN A 99 17.08 -0.70 -1.07
CA ASN A 99 17.10 -2.00 -0.40
C ASN A 99 17.77 -3.12 -1.22
N ASP A 100 17.78 -3.05 -2.55
CA ASP A 100 18.55 -3.98 -3.41
C ASP A 100 20.07 -3.71 -3.33
N ALA A 101 20.46 -2.48 -2.99
CA ALA A 101 21.85 -2.05 -2.88
C ALA A 101 22.53 -2.41 -1.54
N LYS A 102 21.83 -3.10 -0.63
CA LYS A 102 22.32 -3.58 0.67
C LYS A 102 22.43 -5.09 0.71
#